data_AF-A0A409XG25-F1
#
_entry.id   AF-A0A409XG25-F1
#
_cell.length_a   1.000
_cell.length_b   1.000
_cell.length_c   1.000
_cell.angle_alpha   90.00
_cell.angle_beta   90.00
_cell.angle_gamma   90.00
#
_symmetry.space_group_name_H-M   'P 1'
#
loop_
_entity.id
_entity.type
_entity.pdbx_description
1 polymer ?
#
loop_
_entity_poly.entity_id
_entity_poly.type
_entity_poly.pdbx_seq_one_letter_code
_entity_poly.pdbx_strand_id
1 'polypeptide(L)'
;MLVIGFGRLPVDSLKRAIFFRQSTVRYDTKVVYQRGFSGSRILANREKTADAAHGWEYPIFASDRVKDRKSVFLAHASTLPTLSELNNLIDHLTSLPAMKKATHCMYAYRIVLDPPNASSKTVGQHDGGESGSGERLSRLLEANECNNVVVVVSRWYGGVKLGSDRWKLISAVAKEALLRGNFIKEKTVDTTKMSGKPGVKKKKR
;
A
#
# COMPACT_ATOMS: atom_id res chain seq x y z
N MET A 1 29.77 -45.22 66.12
CA MET A 1 30.09 -45.83 64.81
C MET A 1 28.86 -45.67 63.91
N LEU A 2 28.89 -44.69 62.99
CA LEU A 2 27.89 -44.42 61.93
C LEU A 2 28.54 -43.29 61.07
N VAL A 3 29.28 -43.53 59.99
CA VAL A 3 28.96 -44.01 58.62
C VAL A 3 28.03 -43.06 57.83
N ILE A 4 28.67 -42.21 57.00
CA ILE A 4 28.43 -41.86 55.58
C ILE A 4 27.04 -42.12 54.95
N GLY A 5 26.56 -41.19 54.11
CA GLY A 5 25.53 -41.51 53.10
C GLY A 5 25.01 -40.34 52.25
N PHE A 6 25.52 -40.24 51.02
CA PHE A 6 24.97 -39.47 49.89
C PHE A 6 23.57 -39.96 49.47
N GLY A 7 22.72 -39.08 48.92
CA GLY A 7 21.54 -39.48 48.14
C GLY A 7 20.78 -38.27 47.56
N ARG A 8 21.10 -37.86 46.32
CA ARG A 8 20.27 -38.00 45.10
C ARG A 8 18.91 -37.28 45.12
N LEU A 9 18.79 -36.30 44.22
CA LEU A 9 17.52 -35.75 43.74
C LEU A 9 16.64 -36.83 43.12
N PRO A 10 15.32 -36.70 43.26
CA PRO A 10 14.42 -36.93 42.14
C PRO A 10 13.55 -35.69 41.85
N VAL A 11 13.46 -35.41 40.56
CA VAL A 11 12.42 -34.66 39.86
C VAL A 11 11.06 -35.31 40.09
N ASP A 12 10.06 -34.54 40.53
CA ASP A 12 8.77 -34.37 39.82
C ASP A 12 7.67 -33.73 40.68
N SER A 13 6.92 -32.86 40.01
CA SER A 13 5.49 -32.54 40.20
C SER A 13 4.98 -32.11 41.58
N LEU A 14 4.52 -30.86 41.68
CA LEU A 14 3.08 -30.56 41.71
C LEU A 14 2.79 -29.04 41.58
N LYS A 15 1.99 -28.71 40.55
CA LYS A 15 0.94 -27.68 40.50
C LYS A 15 1.33 -26.21 40.64
N ARG A 16 1.28 -25.51 39.50
CA ARG A 16 0.33 -24.41 39.27
C ARG A 16 0.01 -24.28 37.79
N ALA A 17 -1.23 -24.59 37.45
CA ALA A 17 -1.81 -24.36 36.14
C ALA A 17 -1.99 -22.85 35.95
N ILE A 18 -1.35 -22.27 34.94
CA ILE A 18 -1.83 -21.06 34.29
C ILE A 18 -1.99 -21.40 32.82
N PHE A 19 -3.24 -21.53 32.44
CA PHE A 19 -3.72 -21.73 31.09
C PHE A 19 -3.39 -20.46 30.28
N PHE A 20 -2.23 -20.43 29.64
CA PHE A 20 -1.91 -19.37 28.69
C PHE A 20 -2.66 -19.66 27.40
N ARG A 21 -3.92 -19.22 27.36
CA ARG A 21 -4.75 -19.19 26.15
C ARG A 21 -4.04 -18.28 25.14
N GLN A 22 -3.40 -18.86 24.14
CA GLN A 22 -3.01 -18.14 22.94
C GLN A 22 -4.26 -17.51 22.33
N SER A 23 -4.44 -16.21 22.54
CA SER A 23 -5.33 -15.40 21.69
C SER A 23 -4.53 -15.05 20.44
N THR A 24 -4.77 -15.81 19.37
CA THR A 24 -4.42 -15.38 18.01
C THR A 24 -5.27 -14.16 17.69
N VAL A 25 -4.68 -12.96 17.83
CA VAL A 25 -5.30 -11.73 17.34
C VAL A 25 -5.18 -11.75 15.81
N ARG A 26 -6.28 -12.16 15.17
CA ARG A 26 -6.47 -11.99 13.74
C ARG A 26 -6.65 -10.50 13.47
N TYR A 27 -5.68 -9.88 12.81
CA TYR A 27 -5.87 -8.57 12.21
C TYR A 27 -6.68 -8.77 10.93
N ASP A 28 -8.00 -8.80 11.07
CA ASP A 28 -8.93 -8.79 9.94
C ASP A 28 -8.95 -7.37 9.37
N THR A 29 -8.14 -7.12 8.35
CA THR A 29 -8.13 -5.85 7.63
C THR A 29 -9.36 -5.77 6.72
N LYS A 30 -10.50 -5.39 7.29
CA LYS A 30 -11.62 -4.80 6.56
C LYS A 30 -11.73 -3.33 6.95
N VAL A 31 -11.03 -2.46 6.23
CA VAL A 31 -11.38 -1.05 6.19
C VAL A 31 -12.28 -0.86 4.98
N VAL A 32 -13.57 -1.06 5.20
CA VAL A 32 -14.64 -0.54 4.36
C VAL A 32 -15.37 0.48 5.22
N TYR A 33 -15.39 1.75 4.79
CA TYR A 33 -16.51 2.61 5.13
C TYR A 33 -16.88 3.46 3.93
N GLN A 34 -17.97 3.05 3.28
CA GLN A 34 -18.69 3.85 2.31
C GLN A 34 -19.67 4.77 3.04
N ARG A 35 -19.93 5.96 2.48
CA ARG A 35 -21.27 6.37 2.01
C ARG A 35 -21.11 7.40 0.88
N GLY A 36 -21.91 7.21 -0.18
CA GLY A 36 -21.77 7.90 -1.46
C GLY A 36 -21.87 9.42 -1.40
N PHE A 37 -21.12 10.07 -2.30
CA PHE A 37 -21.19 11.52 -2.50
C PHE A 37 -21.87 11.79 -3.86
N SER A 38 -23.20 11.93 -3.81
CA SER A 38 -23.95 12.66 -4.83
C SER A 38 -23.71 14.15 -4.56
N GLY A 39 -23.34 14.91 -5.59
CA GLY A 39 -22.95 16.30 -5.41
C GLY A 39 -24.05 17.16 -4.79
N SER A 40 -23.66 18.00 -3.83
CA SER A 40 -24.08 19.40 -3.64
C SER A 40 -23.53 19.95 -2.33
N ARG A 41 -22.92 21.13 -2.43
CA ARG A 41 -22.45 22.07 -1.39
C ARG A 41 -23.30 22.07 -0.10
N ILE A 42 -22.74 21.66 1.06
CA ILE A 42 -23.09 22.14 2.42
C ILE A 42 -21.87 22.08 3.36
N LEU A 43 -21.60 23.20 4.03
CA LEU A 43 -20.72 23.36 5.20
C LEU A 43 -21.38 22.74 6.43
N ALA A 44 -20.74 21.80 7.13
CA ALA A 44 -20.73 21.64 8.60
C ALA A 44 -20.24 20.23 9.03
N ASN A 45 -19.52 20.22 10.16
CA ASN A 45 -19.06 19.06 10.95
C ASN A 45 -18.05 18.10 10.29
N ARG A 46 -16.78 18.53 10.31
CA ARG A 46 -15.63 17.62 10.38
C ARG A 46 -15.61 16.95 11.76
N GLU A 47 -16.25 15.80 11.89
CA GLU A 47 -15.92 14.88 12.99
C GLU A 47 -14.48 14.41 12.78
N LYS A 48 -13.59 14.81 13.69
CA LYS A 48 -12.22 14.31 13.75
C LYS A 48 -12.27 12.81 14.00
N THR A 49 -11.95 12.00 12.99
CA THR A 49 -11.76 10.57 13.15
C THR A 49 -10.50 10.30 13.98
N ALA A 50 -10.64 9.44 14.99
CA ALA A 50 -9.71 9.27 16.12
C ALA A 50 -8.41 8.47 15.83
N ASP A 51 -7.97 8.38 14.57
CA ASP A 51 -6.73 7.70 14.17
C ASP A 51 -5.58 8.68 13.84
N ALA A 52 -5.73 9.93 14.28
CA ALA A 52 -4.82 11.06 14.06
C ALA A 52 -3.51 10.98 14.86
N ALA A 53 -2.99 9.79 15.16
CA ALA A 53 -1.78 9.64 15.97
C ALA A 53 -0.51 10.24 15.32
N HIS A 54 -0.56 10.55 14.01
CA HIS A 54 0.49 11.28 13.27
C HIS A 54 -0.04 12.39 12.34
N GLY A 55 -1.19 12.99 12.66
CA GLY A 55 -1.56 14.30 12.09
C GLY A 55 -1.83 14.39 10.58
N TRP A 56 -2.13 13.28 9.89
CA TRP A 56 -2.57 13.33 8.48
C TRP A 56 -4.09 13.55 8.40
N GLU A 57 -4.53 14.59 7.70
CA GLU A 57 -5.95 15.01 7.68
C GLU A 57 -6.78 14.43 6.52
N TYR A 58 -6.15 13.86 5.49
CA TYR A 58 -6.84 13.38 4.29
C TYR A 58 -7.05 11.86 4.31
N PRO A 59 -8.14 11.34 3.72
CA PRO A 59 -8.36 9.90 3.62
C PRO A 59 -7.23 9.21 2.84
N ILE A 60 -6.77 8.09 3.39
CA ILE A 60 -5.76 7.23 2.76
C ILE A 60 -6.45 6.00 2.18
N PHE A 61 -6.32 5.81 0.86
CA PHE A 61 -6.87 4.67 0.14
C PHE A 61 -5.78 3.65 -0.13
N ALA A 62 -5.93 2.45 0.43
CA ALA A 62 -4.96 1.37 0.28
C ALA A 62 -5.40 0.35 -0.77
N SER A 63 -4.47 -0.14 -1.60
CA SER A 63 -4.67 -1.34 -2.42
C SER A 63 -4.76 -2.60 -1.57
N ASP A 64 -5.12 -3.74 -2.18
CA ASP A 64 -4.82 -5.02 -1.56
C ASP A 64 -3.32 -5.31 -1.54
N ARG A 65 -2.93 -6.23 -0.65
CA ARG A 65 -1.55 -6.73 -0.58
C ARG A 65 -1.34 -7.79 -1.65
N VAL A 66 -0.44 -7.52 -2.59
CA VAL A 66 -0.07 -8.50 -3.63
C VAL A 66 1.23 -9.18 -3.26
N LYS A 67 1.27 -10.51 -3.35
CA LYS A 67 2.47 -11.31 -3.07
C LYS A 67 3.00 -11.94 -4.34
N ASP A 68 4.30 -11.86 -4.57
CA ASP A 68 5.01 -12.61 -5.63
C ASP A 68 6.40 -12.99 -5.16
N ARG A 69 6.76 -14.28 -5.30
CA ARG A 69 8.09 -14.82 -4.91
C ARG A 69 8.59 -14.26 -3.57
N LYS A 70 7.74 -14.39 -2.54
CA LYS A 70 7.93 -13.89 -1.15
C LYS A 70 8.01 -12.36 -1.00
N SER A 71 8.07 -11.60 -2.09
CA SER A 71 7.92 -10.15 -2.03
C SER A 71 6.45 -9.79 -1.82
N VAL A 72 6.21 -8.73 -1.06
CA VAL A 72 4.86 -8.17 -0.84
C VAL A 72 4.83 -6.74 -1.33
N PHE A 73 3.73 -6.32 -1.94
CA PHE A 73 3.49 -4.97 -2.43
C PHE A 73 2.19 -4.43 -1.84
N LEU A 74 2.20 -3.15 -1.46
CA LEU A 74 1.04 -2.42 -0.97
C LEU A 74 1.16 -0.96 -1.41
N ALA A 75 0.09 -0.38 -1.94
CA ALA A 75 0.05 1.02 -2.27
C ALA A 75 -0.92 1.78 -1.36
N HIS A 76 -0.61 3.04 -1.11
CA HIS A 76 -1.47 4.03 -0.48
C HIS A 76 -1.58 5.23 -1.42
N ALA A 77 -2.77 5.76 -1.61
CA ALA A 77 -3.02 7.00 -2.32
C ALA A 77 -3.79 7.95 -1.41
N SER A 78 -3.44 9.24 -1.47
CA SER A 78 -4.13 10.29 -0.71
C SER A 78 -4.11 11.59 -1.50
N THR A 79 -5.06 12.47 -1.16
CA THR A 79 -4.99 13.87 -1.59
C THR A 79 -3.72 14.50 -1.04
N LEU A 80 -3.02 15.30 -1.85
CA LEU A 80 -1.89 16.12 -1.46
C LEU A 80 -2.09 17.54 -2.01
N PRO A 81 -2.57 18.49 -1.20
CA PRO A 81 -2.84 19.85 -1.65
C PRO A 81 -1.57 20.69 -1.79
N THR A 82 -0.55 20.45 -0.96
CA THR A 82 0.67 21.26 -0.90
C THR A 82 1.90 20.38 -0.70
N LEU A 83 3.06 20.88 -1.13
CA LEU A 83 4.31 20.14 -1.00
C LEU A 83 4.77 20.01 0.46
N SER A 84 4.48 20.99 1.31
CA SER A 84 4.83 20.99 2.73
C SER A 84 4.23 19.81 3.50
N GLU A 85 3.09 19.30 3.04
CA GLU A 85 2.39 18.18 3.66
C GLU A 85 2.95 16.81 3.26
N LEU A 86 3.79 16.73 2.23
CA LEU A 86 4.32 15.45 1.74
C LEU A 86 5.04 14.68 2.85
N ASN A 87 5.92 15.35 3.60
CA ASN A 87 6.67 14.71 4.69
C ASN A 87 5.74 14.21 5.79
N ASN A 88 4.67 14.95 6.12
CA ASN A 88 3.68 14.53 7.12
C ASN A 88 3.01 13.21 6.72
N LEU A 89 2.66 13.02 5.43
CA LEU A 89 2.11 11.75 4.95
C LEU A 89 3.15 10.62 5.04
N ILE A 90 4.38 10.87 4.60
CA ILE A 90 5.43 9.84 4.60
C ILE A 90 5.75 9.42 6.04
N ASP A 91 5.86 10.37 6.96
CA ASP A 91 6.08 10.11 8.38
C ASP A 91 4.89 9.37 9.01
N HIS A 92 3.65 9.79 8.68
CA HIS A 92 2.45 9.08 9.10
C HIS A 92 2.48 7.62 8.64
N LEU A 93 2.71 7.35 7.34
CA LEU A 93 2.73 6.00 6.80
C LEU A 93 3.87 5.16 7.38
N THR A 94 5.08 5.72 7.52
CA THR A 94 6.25 4.99 8.04
C THR A 94 6.18 4.75 9.54
N SER A 95 5.42 5.56 10.29
CA SER A 95 5.13 5.32 11.70
C SER A 95 4.28 4.07 11.96
N LEU A 96 3.47 3.65 10.97
CA LEU A 96 2.57 2.52 11.12
C LEU A 96 3.37 1.21 11.31
N PRO A 97 3.06 0.39 12.32
CA PRO A 97 3.79 -0.86 12.58
C PRO A 97 3.85 -1.81 11.37
N ALA A 98 2.79 -1.81 10.56
CA ALA A 98 2.71 -2.61 9.34
C ALA A 98 3.72 -2.17 8.27
N MET A 99 4.13 -0.90 8.28
CA MET A 99 4.96 -0.26 7.24
C MET A 99 6.43 -0.14 7.63
N LYS A 100 6.75 -0.11 8.93
CA LYS A 100 8.13 -0.03 9.46
C LYS A 100 9.12 -1.05 8.89
N LYS A 101 8.62 -2.20 8.44
CA LYS A 101 9.45 -3.30 7.90
C LYS A 101 9.57 -3.30 6.37
N ALA A 102 8.96 -2.34 5.68
CA ALA A 102 9.08 -2.26 4.23
C ALA A 102 10.55 -2.00 3.86
N THR A 103 11.07 -2.76 2.90
CA THR A 103 12.46 -2.63 2.45
C THR A 103 12.64 -1.52 1.44
N HIS A 104 11.58 -1.21 0.68
CA HIS A 104 11.54 -0.11 -0.27
C HIS A 104 10.22 0.66 -0.11
N CYS A 105 10.30 1.99 -0.18
CA CYS A 105 9.16 2.89 -0.12
C CYS A 105 9.32 3.96 -1.20
N MET A 106 8.69 3.73 -2.35
CA MET A 106 8.70 4.63 -3.49
C MET A 106 7.45 5.48 -3.51
N TYR A 107 7.53 6.68 -4.07
CA TYR A 107 6.35 7.53 -4.24
C TYR A 107 6.47 8.45 -5.45
N ALA A 108 5.32 8.96 -5.88
CA ALA A 108 5.23 10.10 -6.79
C ALA A 108 4.02 10.95 -6.43
N TYR A 109 4.08 12.23 -6.78
CA TYR A 109 2.99 13.17 -6.57
C TYR A 109 2.86 14.17 -7.72
N ARG A 110 1.65 14.71 -7.88
CA ARG A 110 1.34 15.83 -8.76
C ARG A 110 0.49 16.82 -7.98
N ILE A 111 0.92 18.07 -7.91
CA ILE A 111 0.19 19.18 -7.30
C ILE A 111 -0.03 20.23 -8.39
N VAL A 112 -1.26 20.73 -8.48
CA VAL A 112 -1.65 21.80 -9.41
C VAL A 112 -2.37 22.87 -8.60
N LEU A 113 -1.79 24.06 -8.53
CA LEU A 113 -2.42 25.22 -7.90
C LEU A 113 -3.56 25.76 -8.78
N ASP A 114 -4.58 26.31 -8.13
CA ASP A 114 -5.72 26.97 -8.74
C ASP A 114 -5.68 28.47 -8.40
N PRO A 115 -5.61 29.41 -9.37
CA PRO A 115 -5.71 29.21 -10.82
C PRO A 115 -4.49 28.52 -11.46
N PRO A 116 -4.72 27.67 -12.47
CA PRO A 116 -3.64 26.97 -13.15
C PRO A 116 -2.84 27.92 -14.06
N ASN A 117 -1.57 28.12 -13.75
CA ASN A 117 -0.58 28.67 -14.67
C ASN A 117 0.54 27.63 -14.92
N ALA A 118 1.42 27.85 -15.89
CA ALA A 118 2.48 26.88 -16.21
C ALA A 118 3.47 26.63 -15.06
N SER A 119 3.63 27.61 -14.14
CA SER A 119 4.41 27.48 -12.90
C SER A 119 3.61 26.91 -11.72
N SER A 120 2.29 26.68 -11.87
CA SER A 120 1.39 26.15 -10.84
C SER A 120 1.48 24.63 -10.67
N LYS A 121 2.24 23.92 -11.51
CA LYS A 121 2.38 22.46 -11.45
C LYS A 121 3.68 22.06 -10.77
N THR A 122 3.58 21.46 -9.60
CA THR A 122 4.70 20.85 -8.88
C THR A 122 4.59 19.33 -8.99
N VAL A 123 5.63 18.69 -9.51
CA VAL A 123 5.72 17.23 -9.61
C VAL A 123 6.98 16.75 -8.92
N GLY A 124 6.91 15.57 -8.33
CA GLY A 124 8.09 14.95 -7.72
C GLY A 124 7.90 13.46 -7.54
N GLN A 125 9.02 12.79 -7.33
CA GLN A 125 9.09 11.35 -7.22
C GLN A 125 10.30 10.92 -6.40
N HIS A 126 10.27 9.71 -5.88
CA HIS A 126 11.36 9.10 -5.14
C HIS A 126 11.36 7.58 -5.33
N ASP A 127 12.52 7.01 -5.63
CA ASP A 127 12.67 5.58 -5.95
C ASP A 127 12.67 4.66 -4.72
N GLY A 128 12.94 5.18 -3.51
CA GLY A 128 12.86 4.37 -2.28
C GLY A 128 13.83 3.19 -2.22
N GLY A 129 14.97 3.28 -2.92
CA GLY A 129 15.93 2.17 -3.06
C GLY A 129 15.57 1.16 -4.15
N GLU A 130 14.49 1.37 -4.88
CA GLU A 130 14.07 0.54 -6.01
C GLU A 130 14.12 1.36 -7.31
N SER A 131 15.31 1.41 -7.92
CA SER A 131 15.66 2.31 -9.03
C SER A 131 14.68 2.26 -10.21
N GLY A 132 14.20 3.44 -10.63
CA GLY A 132 13.27 3.68 -11.73
C GLY A 132 11.79 3.61 -11.34
N SER A 133 11.48 3.38 -10.07
CA SER A 133 10.10 3.20 -9.60
C SER A 133 9.34 4.52 -9.45
N GLY A 134 10.00 5.57 -8.98
CA GLY A 134 9.43 6.90 -8.81
C GLY A 134 9.03 7.51 -10.15
N GLU A 135 9.90 7.45 -11.15
CA GLU A 135 9.58 7.87 -12.51
C GLU A 135 8.36 7.10 -13.07
N ARG A 136 8.32 5.78 -12.85
CA ARG A 136 7.21 4.94 -13.29
C ARG A 136 5.88 5.33 -12.64
N LEU A 137 5.89 5.67 -11.36
CA LEU A 137 4.70 6.17 -10.66
C LEU A 137 4.31 7.58 -11.13
N SER A 138 5.28 8.46 -11.37
CA SER A 138 5.03 9.81 -11.91
C SER A 138 4.34 9.75 -13.28
N ARG A 139 4.86 8.92 -14.20
CA ARG A 139 4.24 8.69 -15.51
C ARG A 139 2.83 8.11 -15.40
N LEU A 140 2.58 7.28 -14.40
CA LEU A 140 1.25 6.72 -14.13
C LEU A 140 0.26 7.82 -13.70
N LEU A 141 0.65 8.72 -12.81
CA LEU A 141 -0.18 9.86 -12.40
C LEU A 141 -0.44 10.80 -13.58
N GLU A 142 0.58 11.08 -14.39
CA GLU A 142 0.45 11.91 -15.58
C GLU A 142 -0.50 11.32 -16.62
N ALA A 143 -0.35 10.03 -16.96
CA ALA A 143 -1.20 9.36 -17.95
C ALA A 143 -2.67 9.23 -17.55
N ASN A 144 -3.00 9.44 -16.27
CA ASN A 144 -4.37 9.45 -15.77
C ASN A 144 -4.80 10.82 -15.24
N GLU A 145 -4.02 11.88 -15.52
CA GLU A 145 -4.30 13.27 -15.14
C GLU A 145 -4.60 13.46 -13.64
N CYS A 146 -3.96 12.66 -12.78
CA CYS A 146 -4.13 12.76 -11.33
C CYS A 146 -3.47 14.05 -10.82
N ASN A 147 -4.28 14.96 -10.27
CA ASN A 147 -3.84 16.24 -9.72
C ASN A 147 -4.16 16.32 -8.23
N ASN A 148 -3.27 16.96 -7.47
CA ASN A 148 -3.35 17.09 -6.02
C ASN A 148 -3.42 15.74 -5.32
N VAL A 149 -2.60 14.80 -5.81
CA VAL A 149 -2.55 13.41 -5.34
C VAL A 149 -1.11 12.97 -5.18
N VAL A 150 -0.90 12.15 -4.17
CA VAL A 150 0.32 11.38 -3.94
C VAL A 150 -0.02 9.89 -3.89
N VAL A 151 0.84 9.08 -4.50
CA VAL A 151 0.80 7.63 -4.39
C VAL A 151 2.12 7.14 -3.83
N VAL A 152 2.04 6.29 -2.81
CA VAL A 152 3.17 5.67 -2.12
C VAL A 152 3.03 4.16 -2.30
N VAL A 153 4.06 3.51 -2.83
CA VAL A 153 4.12 2.05 -2.91
C VAL A 153 5.21 1.56 -1.98
N SER A 154 4.86 0.60 -1.14
CA SER A 154 5.80 -0.07 -0.26
C SER A 154 5.98 -1.50 -0.69
N ARG A 155 7.24 -1.94 -0.69
CA ARG A 155 7.62 -3.31 -0.98
C ARG A 155 8.37 -3.90 0.20
N TRP A 156 8.01 -5.14 0.55
CA TRP A 156 8.81 -6.00 1.41
C TRP A 156 9.55 -6.99 0.53
N TYR A 157 10.87 -6.87 0.43
CA TYR A 157 11.69 -7.75 -0.42
C TYR A 157 11.72 -9.18 0.15
N GLY A 158 11.36 -10.14 -0.68
CA GLY A 158 11.30 -11.56 -0.30
C GLY A 158 12.60 -12.35 -0.44
N GLY A 159 13.72 -11.70 -0.77
CA GLY A 159 15.00 -12.36 -1.04
C GLY A 159 15.24 -12.76 -2.51
N VAL A 160 14.25 -12.60 -3.39
CA VAL A 160 14.34 -12.98 -4.81
C VAL A 160 14.18 -11.76 -5.74
N LYS A 161 15.14 -11.57 -6.65
CA LYS A 161 15.06 -10.52 -7.68
C LYS A 161 13.94 -10.84 -8.68
N LEU A 162 12.93 -9.98 -8.75
CA LEU A 162 11.78 -10.17 -9.66
C LEU A 162 12.04 -9.68 -11.09
N GLY A 163 13.16 -9.00 -11.34
CA GLY A 163 13.47 -8.43 -12.65
C GLY A 163 12.42 -7.41 -13.09
N SER A 164 11.84 -7.61 -14.26
CA SER A 164 10.81 -6.73 -14.83
C SER A 164 9.42 -6.93 -14.23
N ASP A 165 9.15 -8.06 -13.54
CA ASP A 165 7.80 -8.34 -13.03
C ASP A 165 7.41 -7.43 -11.87
N ARG A 166 8.38 -6.99 -11.05
CA ARG A 166 8.13 -5.99 -9.99
C ARG A 166 7.43 -4.75 -10.54
N TRP A 167 7.74 -4.38 -11.77
CA TRP A 167 7.15 -3.22 -12.44
C TRP A 167 5.67 -3.38 -12.77
N LYS A 168 5.25 -4.60 -13.09
CA LYS A 168 3.83 -4.91 -13.28
C LYS A 168 3.10 -4.79 -11.94
N LEU A 169 3.70 -5.34 -10.88
CA LEU A 169 3.13 -5.34 -9.53
C LEU A 169 3.01 -3.93 -8.94
N ILE A 170 4.09 -3.13 -9.00
CA ILE A 170 4.10 -1.73 -8.51
C ILE A 170 3.03 -0.90 -9.20
N SER A 171 2.93 -0.99 -10.53
CA SER A 171 1.90 -0.27 -11.28
C SER A 171 0.49 -0.77 -10.97
N ALA A 172 0.30 -2.07 -10.76
CA ALA A 172 -1.00 -2.65 -10.45
C ALA A 172 -1.52 -2.15 -9.10
N VAL A 173 -0.73 -2.29 -8.03
CA VAL A 173 -1.14 -1.83 -6.69
C VAL A 173 -1.35 -0.32 -6.65
N ALA A 174 -0.50 0.47 -7.33
CA ALA A 174 -0.67 1.91 -7.42
C ALA A 174 -1.99 2.31 -8.10
N LYS A 175 -2.32 1.69 -9.24
CA LYS A 175 -3.60 1.93 -9.93
C LYS A 175 -4.79 1.55 -9.05
N GLU A 176 -4.71 0.44 -8.34
CA GLU A 176 -5.78 -0.02 -7.47
C GLU A 176 -6.04 0.97 -6.32
N ALA A 177 -5.00 1.46 -5.66
CA ALA A 177 -5.14 2.49 -4.62
C ALA A 177 -5.76 3.79 -5.19
N LEU A 178 -5.34 4.19 -6.39
CA LEU A 178 -5.88 5.37 -7.07
C LEU A 178 -7.36 5.20 -7.46
N LEU A 179 -7.76 4.01 -7.93
CA LEU A 179 -9.16 3.67 -8.24
C LEU A 179 -10.01 3.71 -6.97
N ARG A 180 -9.54 3.12 -5.86
CA ARG A 180 -10.24 3.13 -4.58
C ARG A 180 -10.46 4.55 -4.04
N GLY A 181 -9.53 5.46 -4.30
CA GLY A 181 -9.65 6.88 -3.98
C GLY A 181 -10.41 7.73 -4.99
N ASN A 182 -10.99 7.13 -6.04
CA ASN A 182 -11.63 7.83 -7.15
C ASN A 182 -10.74 8.90 -7.82
N PHE A 183 -9.41 8.76 -7.73
CA PHE A 183 -8.45 9.65 -8.36
C PHE A 183 -8.28 9.39 -9.86
N ILE A 184 -8.63 8.17 -10.29
CA ILE A 184 -8.67 7.77 -11.69
C ILE A 184 -10.00 7.09 -11.99
N LYS A 185 -10.55 7.33 -13.18
CA LYS A 185 -11.77 6.66 -13.64
C LYS A 185 -11.42 5.30 -14.24
N GLU A 186 -12.26 4.31 -13.98
CA GLU A 186 -12.12 3.01 -14.62
C GLU A 186 -12.35 3.17 -16.12
N LYS A 187 -11.38 2.74 -16.93
CA LYS A 187 -11.59 2.64 -18.38
C LYS A 187 -12.42 1.40 -18.61
N THR A 188 -13.70 1.58 -18.94
CA THR A 188 -14.55 0.48 -19.40
C THR A 188 -13.90 -0.15 -20.63
N VAL A 189 -13.38 -1.35 -20.47
CA VAL A 189 -12.85 -2.12 -21.59
C VAL A 189 -14.06 -2.69 -22.34
N ASP A 190 -14.49 -2.01 -23.40
CA ASP A 190 -15.44 -2.57 -24.36
C ASP A 190 -14.81 -3.83 -24.98
N THR A 191 -15.29 -4.99 -24.56
CA THR A 191 -14.79 -6.32 -24.94
C THR A 191 -15.20 -6.74 -26.36
N THR A 192 -15.68 -5.83 -27.20
CA THR A 192 -16.34 -6.17 -28.48
C THR A 192 -15.40 -6.30 -29.69
N LYS A 193 -14.06 -6.24 -29.56
CA LYS A 193 -13.15 -6.41 -30.72
C LYS A 193 -11.91 -7.25 -30.45
N MET A 194 -12.11 -8.54 -30.14
CA MET A 194 -11.08 -9.58 -30.33
C MET A 194 -11.70 -10.88 -30.85
N SER A 195 -12.10 -10.90 -32.12
CA SER A 195 -12.28 -12.14 -32.89
C SER A 195 -11.35 -12.13 -34.11
N GLY A 196 -10.04 -12.27 -33.85
CA GLY A 196 -9.03 -12.57 -34.86
C GLY A 196 -8.81 -14.08 -34.93
N LYS A 197 -9.15 -14.68 -36.07
CA LYS A 197 -9.16 -16.13 -36.38
C LYS A 197 -7.91 -16.92 -35.93
N PRO A 198 -8.07 -18.19 -35.49
CA PRO A 198 -6.94 -19.10 -35.32
C PRO A 198 -6.34 -19.51 -36.68
N GLY A 199 -5.04 -19.29 -36.84
CA GLY A 199 -4.27 -19.70 -38.01
C GLY A 199 -4.07 -21.21 -38.06
N VAL A 200 -4.67 -21.86 -39.06
CA VAL A 200 -4.48 -23.28 -39.37
C VAL A 200 -3.07 -23.48 -39.97
N LYS A 201 -2.20 -24.19 -39.25
CA LYS A 201 -0.91 -24.69 -39.77
C LYS A 201 -1.17 -25.79 -40.81
N LYS A 202 -0.90 -25.52 -42.10
CA LYS A 202 -0.80 -26.57 -43.13
C LYS A 202 0.52 -27.33 -42.99
N LYS A 203 0.43 -28.62 -42.67
CA LYS A 203 1.53 -29.60 -42.70
C LYS A 203 1.76 -29.99 -44.17
N LYS A 204 2.94 -29.68 -44.72
CA LYS A 204 3.35 -30.14 -46.06
C LYS A 204 3.88 -31.57 -45.92
N ARG A 205 3.30 -32.50 -46.70
CA ARG A 205 3.85 -33.84 -46.94
C ARG A 205 4.94 -33.76 -48.00
#